data_AF-A0A951G7W7-F1
#
_entry.id   AF-A0A951G7W7-F1
#
_cell.length_a   1.000
_cell.length_b   1.000
_cell.length_c   1.000
_cell.angle_alpha   90.00
_cell.angle_beta   90.00
_cell.angle_gamma   90.00
#
_symmetry.space_group_name_H-M   'P 1'
#
loop_
_entity.id
_entity.type
_entity.pdbx_description
1 polymer ?
#
loop_
_entity_poly.entity_id
_entity_poly.type
_entity_poly.pdbx_seq_one_letter_code
_entity_poly.pdbx_strand_id
1 'polypeptide(L)'
;EKGTIEPGERVRAHVDRGARHATECNHTATHLLHAALRQRLGSHVRQAGSYVGPDKLRFDFTHGKALTPEELDDVEEQVNRWILEAQPVRALTTTLEEARHLGAMALFGEKYGDVVRMVEVGDGSFSRELCGGTHVRGTAEIGLFKVLSEGSSAANMRRIEAITGAEAVELMRRHDRALTEAGRTLRVPPERVAEEVAELRSQVRALERAARRGATEEAVDVDRLAAAAIERDGARVLVTEVRSLDGKALLDVADRLKSKLGDAAIVLGSSGENRVDLVASVAPALVARGVRAGQIVKLAAAEVGGGGGGRDTLARAGGRDPAGLPRAFEAARAAIDSALSA
;
A
#
# COMPACT_ATOMS: atom_id res chain seq x y z
N GLU A 1 -0.54 -14.34 38.96
CA GLU A 1 -1.10 -14.91 40.20
C GLU A 1 -0.25 -14.48 41.38
N LYS A 2 -0.84 -14.17 42.54
CA LYS A 2 -0.12 -13.81 43.78
C LYS A 2 -0.84 -14.47 44.97
N GLY A 3 -0.08 -14.98 45.94
CA GLY A 3 -0.60 -15.59 47.18
C GLY A 3 -0.05 -16.99 47.43
N THR A 4 -0.34 -17.52 48.63
CA THR A 4 -0.01 -18.88 49.07
C THR A 4 -1.28 -19.53 49.60
N ILE A 5 -1.49 -20.80 49.30
CA ILE A 5 -2.58 -21.64 49.83
C ILE A 5 -1.97 -22.88 50.46
N GLU A 6 -2.54 -23.36 51.57
CA GLU A 6 -2.04 -24.54 52.28
C GLU A 6 -2.99 -25.74 52.18
N PRO A 7 -2.48 -27.00 52.22
CA PRO A 7 -3.33 -28.18 52.29
C PRO A 7 -4.31 -28.14 53.47
N GLY A 8 -5.60 -28.32 53.19
CA GLY A 8 -6.66 -28.27 54.21
C GLY A 8 -7.30 -26.89 54.42
N GLU A 9 -6.80 -25.85 53.76
CA GLU A 9 -7.38 -24.51 53.83
C GLU A 9 -8.74 -24.45 53.12
N ARG A 10 -9.72 -23.80 53.77
CA ARG A 10 -11.04 -23.55 53.16
C ARG A 10 -10.98 -22.32 52.28
N VAL A 11 -11.17 -22.52 50.99
CA VAL A 11 -11.17 -21.44 49.99
C VAL A 11 -12.57 -21.19 49.44
N ARG A 12 -12.78 -19.98 48.91
CA ARG A 12 -13.97 -19.63 48.12
C ARG A 12 -13.53 -19.26 46.71
N ALA A 13 -13.89 -20.10 45.74
CA ALA A 13 -13.63 -19.83 44.34
C ALA A 13 -14.69 -18.86 43.78
N HIS A 14 -14.24 -17.81 43.11
CA HIS A 14 -15.08 -16.85 42.40
C HIS A 14 -14.68 -16.78 40.94
N VAL A 15 -15.65 -16.89 40.04
CA VAL A 15 -15.45 -16.70 38.61
C VAL A 15 -15.78 -15.25 38.27
N ASP A 16 -14.89 -14.58 37.54
CA ASP A 16 -15.19 -13.30 36.92
C ASP A 16 -16.30 -13.48 35.88
N ARG A 17 -17.47 -12.90 36.17
CA ARG A 17 -18.66 -13.04 35.32
C ARG A 17 -18.52 -12.31 33.98
N GLY A 18 -17.81 -11.17 33.96
CA GLY A 18 -17.60 -10.41 32.73
C GLY A 18 -16.71 -11.20 31.76
N ALA A 19 -15.57 -11.69 32.27
CA ALA A 19 -14.66 -12.51 31.47
C ALA A 19 -15.32 -13.85 31.03
N ARG A 20 -16.12 -14.48 31.92
CA ARG A 20 -16.90 -15.68 31.57
C ARG A 20 -17.85 -15.40 30.41
N HIS A 21 -18.65 -14.35 30.51
CA HIS A 21 -19.63 -14.02 29.48
C HIS A 21 -18.96 -13.67 28.15
N ALA A 22 -17.89 -12.87 28.15
CA ALA A 22 -17.14 -12.56 26.94
C ALA A 22 -16.57 -13.83 26.27
N THR A 23 -16.09 -14.79 27.07
CA THR A 23 -15.64 -16.09 26.57
C THR A 23 -16.79 -16.92 26.00
N GLU A 24 -17.97 -16.92 26.65
CA GLU A 24 -19.19 -17.57 26.14
C GLU A 24 -19.65 -16.99 24.79
N CYS A 25 -19.58 -15.67 24.62
CA CYS A 25 -19.88 -14.98 23.37
C CYS A 25 -18.91 -15.41 22.27
N ASN A 26 -17.61 -15.32 22.54
CA ASN A 26 -16.56 -15.73 21.60
C ASN A 26 -16.65 -17.23 21.25
N HIS A 27 -17.01 -18.07 22.21
CA HIS A 27 -17.16 -19.50 21.96
C HIS A 27 -18.37 -19.81 21.06
N THR A 28 -19.53 -19.22 21.36
CA THR A 28 -20.72 -19.41 20.53
C THR A 28 -20.52 -18.82 19.12
N ALA A 29 -19.86 -17.67 19.02
CA ALA A 29 -19.48 -17.08 17.74
C ALA A 29 -18.50 -17.97 16.95
N THR A 30 -17.67 -18.79 17.62
CA THR A 30 -16.78 -19.74 16.95
C THR A 30 -17.57 -20.85 16.24
N HIS A 31 -18.65 -21.35 16.87
CA HIS A 31 -19.56 -22.31 16.22
C HIS A 31 -20.28 -21.70 15.01
N LEU A 32 -20.77 -20.46 15.14
CA LEU A 32 -21.38 -19.74 14.01
C LEU A 32 -20.36 -19.50 12.89
N LEU A 33 -19.14 -19.08 13.22
CA LEU A 33 -18.07 -18.89 12.23
C LEU A 33 -17.76 -20.19 11.48
N HIS A 34 -17.65 -21.31 12.20
CA HIS A 34 -17.40 -22.61 11.59
C HIS A 34 -18.52 -23.02 10.65
N ALA A 35 -19.78 -22.86 11.05
CA ALA A 35 -20.94 -23.12 10.21
C ALA A 35 -20.98 -22.22 8.96
N ALA A 36 -20.74 -20.92 9.12
CA ALA A 36 -20.71 -19.94 8.02
C ALA A 36 -19.61 -20.26 7.00
N LEU A 37 -18.40 -20.59 7.47
CA LEU A 37 -17.30 -21.00 6.60
C LEU A 37 -17.64 -22.26 5.81
N ARG A 38 -18.28 -23.25 6.44
CA ARG A 38 -18.69 -24.49 5.76
C ARG A 38 -19.81 -24.24 4.74
N GLN A 39 -20.74 -23.35 5.05
CA GLN A 39 -21.81 -22.95 4.13
C GLN A 39 -21.25 -22.21 2.91
N ARG A 40 -20.28 -21.30 3.13
CA ARG A 40 -19.71 -20.47 2.06
C ARG A 40 -18.68 -21.23 1.21
N LEU A 41 -17.75 -21.92 1.85
CA LEU A 41 -16.59 -22.53 1.19
C LEU A 41 -16.80 -24.02 0.88
N GLY A 42 -17.60 -24.72 1.69
CA GLY A 42 -17.89 -26.14 1.52
C GLY A 42 -17.50 -27.01 2.71
N SER A 43 -17.92 -28.29 2.65
CA SER A 43 -17.81 -29.24 3.76
C SER A 43 -16.38 -29.76 4.03
N HIS A 44 -15.40 -29.39 3.20
CA HIS A 44 -13.98 -29.69 3.42
C HIS A 44 -13.36 -28.81 4.50
N VAL A 45 -13.99 -27.69 4.87
CA VAL A 45 -13.58 -26.87 6.01
C VAL A 45 -13.77 -27.68 7.29
N ARG A 46 -12.66 -27.91 7.99
CA ARG A 46 -12.61 -28.60 9.28
C ARG A 46 -11.77 -27.78 10.25
N GLN A 47 -12.20 -27.73 11.50
CA GLN A 47 -11.40 -27.15 12.57
C GLN A 47 -10.06 -27.88 12.73
N ALA A 48 -8.97 -27.11 12.74
CA ALA A 48 -7.60 -27.56 12.99
C ALA A 48 -7.03 -27.02 14.31
N GLY A 49 -7.71 -26.04 14.92
CA GLY A 49 -7.32 -25.43 16.18
C GLY A 49 -8.28 -24.30 16.57
N SER A 50 -8.39 -24.03 17.87
CA SER A 50 -9.22 -22.92 18.35
C SER A 50 -8.64 -22.33 19.64
N TYR A 51 -8.83 -21.04 19.82
CA TYR A 51 -8.67 -20.35 21.10
C TYR A 51 -9.89 -19.46 21.31
N VAL A 52 -10.47 -19.52 22.52
CA VAL A 52 -11.62 -18.72 22.93
C VAL A 52 -11.29 -18.07 24.27
N GLY A 53 -10.97 -16.77 24.22
CA GLY A 53 -10.68 -15.95 25.39
C GLY A 53 -11.76 -14.89 25.61
N PRO A 54 -11.65 -14.09 26.69
CA PRO A 54 -12.53 -12.95 26.90
C PRO A 54 -12.24 -11.79 25.93
N ASP A 55 -11.02 -11.70 25.42
CA ASP A 55 -10.52 -10.63 24.55
C ASP A 55 -10.80 -10.93 23.06
N LYS A 56 -10.67 -12.19 22.64
CA LYS A 56 -10.86 -12.58 21.24
C LYS A 56 -11.15 -14.07 21.08
N LEU A 57 -11.50 -14.44 19.85
CA LEU A 57 -11.43 -15.82 19.36
C LEU A 57 -10.42 -15.94 18.21
N ARG A 58 -9.89 -17.15 18.07
CA ARG A 58 -9.03 -17.56 16.97
C ARG A 58 -9.51 -18.92 16.48
N PHE A 59 -9.76 -19.03 15.18
CA PHE A 59 -10.25 -20.25 14.55
C PHE A 59 -9.30 -20.66 13.42
N ASP A 60 -8.68 -21.83 13.57
CA ASP A 60 -7.82 -22.44 12.57
C ASP A 60 -8.61 -23.51 11.82
N PHE A 61 -8.57 -23.47 10.49
CA PHE A 61 -9.32 -24.40 9.66
C PHE A 61 -8.59 -24.84 8.40
N THR A 62 -8.97 -26.00 7.88
CA THR A 62 -8.40 -26.55 6.65
C THR A 62 -8.97 -25.83 5.43
N HIS A 63 -8.12 -25.08 4.74
CA HIS A 63 -8.45 -24.44 3.47
C HIS A 63 -7.16 -24.11 2.70
N GLY A 64 -7.10 -24.49 1.43
CA GLY A 64 -5.85 -24.45 0.64
C GLY A 64 -5.49 -23.08 0.05
N LYS A 65 -6.39 -22.10 0.13
CA LYS A 65 -6.22 -20.77 -0.48
C LYS A 65 -6.57 -19.68 0.53
N ALA A 66 -6.14 -18.44 0.26
CA ALA A 66 -6.64 -17.30 1.00
C ALA A 66 -8.09 -17.04 0.61
N LEU A 67 -8.92 -16.60 1.56
CA LEU A 67 -10.27 -16.13 1.27
C LEU A 67 -10.18 -14.83 0.49
N THR A 68 -11.10 -14.63 -0.46
CA THR A 68 -11.26 -13.29 -1.06
C THR A 68 -11.89 -12.33 -0.05
N PRO A 69 -11.73 -11.01 -0.22
CA PRO A 69 -12.42 -10.03 0.62
C PRO A 69 -13.93 -10.27 0.67
N GLU A 70 -14.55 -10.60 -0.46
CA GLU A 70 -15.99 -10.87 -0.57
C GLU A 70 -16.39 -12.14 0.20
N GLU A 71 -15.60 -13.21 0.12
CA GLU A 71 -15.87 -14.42 0.91
C GLU A 71 -15.78 -14.16 2.41
N LEU A 72 -14.84 -13.32 2.84
CA LEU A 72 -14.68 -12.95 4.25
C LEU A 72 -15.84 -12.09 4.74
N ASP A 73 -16.27 -11.13 3.92
CA ASP A 73 -17.43 -10.26 4.20
C ASP A 73 -18.72 -11.08 4.28
N ASP A 74 -18.96 -12.01 3.34
CA ASP A 74 -20.13 -12.90 3.35
C ASP A 74 -20.20 -13.76 4.62
N VAL A 75 -19.04 -14.24 5.08
CA VAL A 75 -18.94 -15.03 6.32
C VAL A 75 -19.23 -14.18 7.55
N GLU A 76 -18.64 -12.99 7.64
CA GLU A 76 -18.90 -12.05 8.74
C GLU A 76 -20.39 -11.62 8.76
N GLU A 77 -20.97 -11.33 7.61
CA GLU A 77 -22.38 -10.97 7.47
C GLU A 77 -23.31 -12.12 7.88
N GLN A 78 -23.02 -13.34 7.44
CA GLN A 78 -23.83 -14.51 7.81
C GLN A 78 -23.82 -14.77 9.33
N VAL A 79 -22.66 -14.62 10.00
CA VAL A 79 -22.58 -14.75 11.46
C VAL A 79 -23.40 -13.66 12.14
N ASN A 80 -23.27 -12.41 11.74
CA ASN A 80 -24.03 -11.30 12.32
C ASN A 80 -25.54 -11.43 12.07
N ARG A 81 -25.95 -11.93 10.91
CA ARG A 81 -27.36 -12.24 10.62
C ARG A 81 -27.93 -13.27 11.61
N TRP A 82 -27.21 -14.37 11.85
CA TRP A 82 -27.63 -15.36 12.85
C TRP A 82 -27.64 -14.82 14.28
N ILE A 83 -26.77 -13.86 14.60
CA ILE A 83 -26.82 -13.15 15.89
C ILE A 83 -28.11 -12.32 15.99
N LEU A 84 -28.47 -11.59 14.95
CA LEU A 84 -29.68 -10.76 14.89
C LEU A 84 -30.97 -11.58 14.92
N GLU A 85 -30.95 -12.83 14.44
CA GLU A 85 -32.09 -13.75 14.53
C GLU A 85 -32.43 -14.19 15.97
N ALA A 86 -31.57 -13.88 16.94
CA ALA A 86 -31.79 -14.07 18.38
C ALA A 86 -32.24 -15.49 18.78
N GLN A 87 -31.66 -16.49 18.10
CA GLN A 87 -32.04 -17.89 18.27
C GLN A 87 -31.48 -18.50 19.57
N PRO A 88 -32.16 -19.52 20.14
CA PRO A 88 -31.70 -20.17 21.35
C PRO A 88 -30.42 -20.97 21.12
N VAL A 89 -29.59 -21.03 22.16
CA VAL A 89 -28.39 -21.87 22.24
C VAL A 89 -28.61 -22.87 23.38
N ARG A 90 -28.63 -24.16 23.05
CA ARG A 90 -28.96 -25.22 24.02
C ARG A 90 -27.81 -26.20 24.13
N ALA A 91 -27.52 -26.58 25.37
CA ALA A 91 -26.60 -27.66 25.68
C ALA A 91 -27.40 -28.88 26.13
N LEU A 92 -27.17 -30.01 25.48
CA LEU A 92 -27.85 -31.27 25.70
C LEU A 92 -26.82 -32.35 26.03
N THR A 93 -27.14 -33.22 26.98
CA THR A 93 -26.34 -34.43 27.24
C THR A 93 -27.08 -35.61 26.64
N THR A 94 -26.43 -36.35 25.76
CA THR A 94 -27.03 -37.49 25.04
C THR A 94 -25.97 -38.55 24.73
N THR A 95 -26.37 -39.65 24.09
CA THR A 95 -25.42 -40.66 23.64
C THR A 95 -24.67 -40.21 22.39
N LEU A 96 -23.47 -40.72 22.17
CA LEU A 96 -22.71 -40.44 20.95
C LEU A 96 -23.47 -40.88 19.68
N GLU A 97 -24.22 -41.98 19.77
CA GLU A 97 -25.05 -42.48 18.68
C GLU A 97 -26.19 -41.51 18.34
N GLU A 98 -26.93 -41.05 19.35
CA GLU A 98 -28.03 -40.10 19.15
C GLU A 98 -27.52 -38.76 18.64
N ALA A 99 -26.40 -38.25 19.17
CA ALA A 99 -25.78 -37.03 18.67
C ALA A 99 -25.43 -37.16 17.17
N ARG A 100 -24.87 -38.30 16.74
CA ARG A 100 -24.57 -38.57 15.32
C ARG A 100 -25.83 -38.66 14.48
N HIS A 101 -26.88 -39.30 14.99
CA HIS A 101 -28.18 -39.40 14.31
C HIS A 101 -28.80 -38.01 14.08
N LEU A 102 -28.68 -37.12 15.08
CA LEU A 102 -29.06 -35.71 14.97
C LEU A 102 -28.08 -34.90 14.08
N GLY A 103 -27.06 -35.50 13.46
CA GLY A 103 -26.14 -34.78 12.59
C GLY A 103 -25.15 -33.88 13.33
N ALA A 104 -24.90 -34.13 14.62
CA ALA A 104 -23.90 -33.39 15.37
C ALA A 104 -22.50 -33.64 14.80
N MET A 105 -21.76 -32.55 14.60
CA MET A 105 -20.38 -32.65 14.18
C MET A 105 -19.48 -32.93 15.39
N ALA A 106 -18.67 -33.97 15.25
CA ALA A 106 -17.58 -34.28 16.17
C ALA A 106 -16.30 -33.56 15.72
N LEU A 107 -15.50 -33.09 16.67
CA LEU A 107 -14.18 -32.55 16.38
C LEU A 107 -13.26 -33.69 15.95
N PHE A 108 -12.51 -33.47 14.87
CA PHE A 108 -11.65 -34.48 14.28
C PHE A 108 -10.46 -34.78 15.21
N GLY A 109 -10.25 -36.05 15.54
CA GLY A 109 -9.12 -36.51 16.37
C GLY A 109 -9.42 -36.66 17.86
N GLU A 110 -10.59 -36.23 18.33
CA GLU A 110 -11.03 -36.39 19.71
C GLU A 110 -11.60 -37.79 19.98
N LYS A 111 -11.35 -38.31 21.20
CA LYS A 111 -11.96 -39.56 21.68
C LYS A 111 -13.16 -39.22 22.55
N TYR A 112 -14.33 -39.68 22.14
CA TYR A 112 -15.58 -39.47 22.87
C TYR A 112 -16.00 -40.75 23.60
N GLY A 113 -16.53 -40.59 24.82
CA GLY A 113 -17.20 -41.67 25.54
C GLY A 113 -18.63 -41.88 25.03
N ASP A 114 -19.35 -42.82 25.66
CA ASP A 114 -20.72 -43.18 25.26
C ASP A 114 -21.72 -42.05 25.48
N VAL A 115 -21.47 -41.21 26.49
CA VAL A 115 -22.26 -40.01 26.82
C VAL A 115 -21.45 -38.76 26.45
N VAL A 116 -22.07 -37.88 25.68
CA VAL A 116 -21.46 -36.65 25.16
C VAL A 116 -22.33 -35.44 25.46
N ARG A 117 -21.67 -34.27 25.55
CA ARG A 117 -22.35 -32.98 25.57
C ARG A 117 -22.36 -32.40 24.16
N MET A 118 -23.56 -32.10 23.68
CA MET A 118 -23.82 -31.48 22.39
C MET A 118 -24.34 -30.06 22.62
N VAL A 119 -23.88 -29.12 21.80
CA VAL A 119 -24.38 -27.75 21.76
C VAL A 119 -25.05 -27.53 20.42
N GLU A 120 -26.27 -27.03 20.45
CA GLU A 120 -27.05 -26.66 19.27
C GLU A 120 -27.40 -25.18 19.28
N VAL A 121 -27.36 -24.57 18.10
CA VAL A 121 -27.68 -23.15 17.89
C VAL A 121 -28.79 -23.04 16.85
N GLY A 122 -29.87 -22.34 17.19
CA GLY A 122 -31.05 -22.23 16.33
C GLY A 122 -31.73 -23.57 16.09
N ASP A 123 -31.94 -24.34 17.17
CA ASP A 123 -32.47 -25.71 17.14
C ASP A 123 -31.65 -26.63 16.21
N GLY A 124 -30.37 -26.33 16.04
CA GLY A 124 -29.41 -27.05 15.20
C GLY A 124 -29.46 -26.70 13.71
N SER A 125 -30.28 -25.71 13.31
CA SER A 125 -30.31 -25.22 11.92
C SER A 125 -29.04 -24.47 11.53
N PHE A 126 -28.34 -23.86 12.50
CA PHE A 126 -27.08 -23.14 12.24
C PHE A 126 -25.87 -24.03 12.54
N SER A 127 -25.79 -24.56 13.75
CA SER A 127 -24.71 -25.46 14.17
C SER A 127 -25.22 -26.47 15.20
N ARG A 128 -24.66 -27.67 15.14
CA ARG A 128 -24.88 -28.76 16.09
C ARG A 128 -23.53 -29.48 16.27
N GLU A 129 -22.88 -29.29 17.41
CA GLU A 129 -21.48 -29.69 17.62
C GLU A 129 -21.28 -30.33 19.00
N LEU A 130 -20.39 -31.31 19.09
CA LEU A 130 -19.95 -31.87 20.37
C LEU A 130 -18.98 -30.90 21.04
N CYS A 131 -19.44 -30.22 22.10
CA CYS A 131 -18.66 -29.20 22.79
C CYS A 131 -18.89 -29.24 24.31
N GLY A 132 -17.79 -29.19 25.06
CA GLY A 132 -17.78 -29.18 26.53
C GLY A 132 -17.73 -27.79 27.18
N GLY A 133 -17.59 -26.72 26.39
CA GLY A 133 -17.38 -25.39 26.96
C GLY A 133 -18.65 -24.63 27.33
N THR A 134 -18.45 -23.42 27.83
CA THR A 134 -19.52 -22.50 28.20
C THR A 134 -19.99 -21.72 26.98
N HIS A 135 -21.30 -21.51 26.88
CA HIS A 135 -21.96 -20.80 25.78
C HIS A 135 -23.00 -19.82 26.32
N VAL A 136 -23.33 -18.82 25.50
CA VAL A 136 -24.45 -17.92 25.77
C VAL A 136 -25.78 -18.69 25.69
N ARG A 137 -26.87 -18.09 26.16
CA ARG A 137 -28.21 -18.73 26.10
C ARG A 137 -28.95 -18.47 24.78
N GLY A 138 -28.56 -17.42 24.06
CA GLY A 138 -29.12 -17.07 22.77
C GLY A 138 -28.13 -16.24 21.96
N THR A 139 -28.21 -16.33 20.63
CA THR A 139 -27.21 -15.73 19.74
C THR A 139 -27.11 -14.21 19.89
N ALA A 140 -28.21 -13.53 20.21
CA ALA A 140 -28.24 -12.08 20.45
C ALA A 140 -27.33 -11.63 21.62
N GLU A 141 -27.02 -12.49 22.59
CA GLU A 141 -26.10 -12.17 23.68
C GLU A 141 -24.66 -11.93 23.17
N ILE A 142 -24.30 -12.41 21.97
CA ILE A 142 -22.98 -12.21 21.36
C ILE A 142 -22.74 -10.72 21.01
N GLY A 143 -23.81 -9.99 20.67
CA GLY A 143 -23.70 -8.60 20.18
C GLY A 143 -23.12 -8.53 18.77
N LEU A 144 -22.09 -7.72 18.56
CA LEU A 144 -21.43 -7.61 17.25
C LEU A 144 -20.34 -8.68 17.13
N PHE A 145 -20.28 -9.39 16.00
CA PHE A 145 -19.11 -10.19 15.61
C PHE A 145 -18.29 -9.43 14.56
N LYS A 146 -16.96 -9.32 14.78
CA LYS A 146 -16.07 -8.64 13.85
C LYS A 146 -14.79 -9.42 13.63
N VAL A 147 -14.49 -9.71 12.36
CA VAL A 147 -13.20 -10.26 11.93
C VAL A 147 -12.13 -9.17 12.03
N LEU A 148 -11.01 -9.52 12.67
CA LEU A 148 -9.82 -8.68 12.74
C LEU A 148 -8.83 -8.99 11.63
N SER A 149 -8.65 -10.27 11.32
CA SER A 149 -7.71 -10.72 10.32
C SER A 149 -8.01 -12.12 9.81
N GLU A 150 -7.52 -12.38 8.60
CA GLU A 150 -7.50 -13.69 7.95
C GLU A 150 -6.06 -13.92 7.42
N GLY A 151 -5.52 -15.13 7.59
CA GLY A 151 -4.14 -15.42 7.18
C GLY A 151 -3.77 -16.90 7.19
N SER A 152 -2.59 -17.21 6.64
CA SER A 152 -2.04 -18.58 6.66
C SER A 152 -1.50 -18.91 8.04
N SER A 153 -1.90 -20.06 8.61
CA SER A 153 -1.35 -20.55 9.88
C SER A 153 -0.36 -21.71 9.69
N ALA A 154 -0.52 -22.49 8.63
CA ALA A 154 0.37 -23.58 8.22
C ALA A 154 -0.01 -24.04 6.79
N ALA A 155 0.70 -25.04 6.24
CA ALA A 155 0.36 -25.59 4.93
C ALA A 155 -1.09 -26.10 4.89
N ASN A 156 -1.88 -25.62 3.92
CA ASN A 156 -3.32 -25.91 3.77
C ASN A 156 -4.20 -25.51 4.98
N MET A 157 -3.73 -24.60 5.81
CA MET A 157 -4.46 -24.11 6.98
C MET A 157 -4.55 -22.59 6.99
N ARG A 158 -5.75 -22.11 7.31
CA ARG A 158 -6.07 -20.69 7.46
C ARG A 158 -6.46 -20.39 8.89
N ARG A 159 -6.32 -19.14 9.28
CA ARG A 159 -6.65 -18.61 10.59
C ARG A 159 -7.52 -17.38 10.42
N ILE A 160 -8.62 -17.34 11.15
CA ILE A 160 -9.40 -16.13 11.38
C ILE A 160 -9.24 -15.74 12.85
N GLU A 161 -8.88 -14.48 13.10
CA GLU A 161 -9.03 -13.86 14.42
C GLU A 161 -10.22 -12.90 14.39
N ALA A 162 -11.07 -12.98 15.41
CA ALA A 162 -12.27 -12.15 15.52
C ALA A 162 -12.55 -11.78 16.97
N ILE A 163 -13.41 -10.78 17.16
CA ILE A 163 -13.86 -10.28 18.46
C ILE A 163 -15.38 -10.19 18.49
N THR A 164 -15.94 -10.24 19.69
CA THR A 164 -17.39 -10.10 19.90
C THR A 164 -17.73 -9.04 20.94
N GLY A 165 -19.01 -8.69 21.04
CA GLY A 165 -19.58 -7.93 22.16
C GLY A 165 -18.86 -6.61 22.42
N ALA A 166 -18.43 -6.40 23.68
CA ALA A 166 -17.85 -5.15 24.14
C ALA A 166 -16.55 -4.77 23.40
N GLU A 167 -15.68 -5.74 23.10
CA GLU A 167 -14.44 -5.50 22.37
C GLU A 167 -14.71 -5.01 20.94
N ALA A 168 -15.71 -5.62 20.27
CA ALA A 168 -16.13 -5.19 18.95
C ALA A 168 -16.73 -3.77 18.97
N VAL A 169 -17.53 -3.44 19.98
CA VAL A 169 -18.06 -2.08 20.18
C VAL A 169 -16.94 -1.06 20.40
N GLU A 170 -15.93 -1.37 21.20
CA GLU A 170 -14.82 -0.43 21.43
C GLU A 170 -13.95 -0.27 20.18
N LEU A 171 -13.77 -1.31 19.37
CA LEU A 171 -13.13 -1.18 18.06
C LEU A 171 -13.88 -0.18 17.16
N MET A 172 -15.21 -0.30 17.07
CA MET A 172 -16.03 0.62 16.27
C MET A 172 -15.92 2.06 16.79
N ARG A 173 -15.94 2.26 18.11
CA ARG A 173 -15.73 3.59 18.71
C ARG A 173 -14.35 4.18 18.39
N ARG A 174 -13.29 3.37 18.39
CA ARG A 174 -11.96 3.84 17.99
C ARG A 174 -11.94 4.27 16.52
N HIS A 175 -12.55 3.50 15.64
CA HIS A 175 -12.65 3.86 14.22
C HIS A 175 -13.47 5.14 14.00
N ASP A 176 -14.62 5.25 14.66
CA ASP A 176 -15.50 6.42 14.59
C ASP A 176 -14.80 7.71 15.06
N ARG A 177 -14.07 7.65 16.18
CA ARG A 177 -13.26 8.76 16.68
C ARG A 177 -12.19 9.18 15.66
N ALA A 178 -11.47 8.21 15.10
CA ALA A 178 -10.42 8.50 14.12
C ALA A 178 -10.97 9.13 12.83
N LEU A 179 -12.10 8.62 12.33
CA LEU A 179 -12.75 9.15 11.13
C LEU A 179 -13.32 10.56 11.39
N THR A 180 -13.93 10.78 12.55
CA THR A 180 -14.43 12.09 12.98
C THR A 180 -13.29 13.11 13.12
N GLU A 181 -12.15 12.70 13.69
CA GLU A 181 -10.98 13.57 13.83
C GLU A 181 -10.38 13.94 12.46
N ALA A 182 -10.30 12.97 11.53
CA ALA A 182 -9.88 13.22 10.16
C ALA A 182 -10.83 14.19 9.45
N GLY A 183 -12.15 13.97 9.57
CA GLY A 183 -13.18 14.87 9.04
C GLY A 183 -13.06 16.29 9.58
N ARG A 184 -12.85 16.45 10.89
CA ARG A 184 -12.62 17.76 11.52
C ARG A 184 -11.38 18.46 10.97
N THR A 185 -10.29 17.72 10.78
CA THR A 185 -9.02 18.25 10.23
C THR A 185 -9.19 18.73 8.79
N LEU A 186 -9.92 17.94 7.99
CA LEU A 186 -10.20 18.24 6.58
C LEU A 186 -11.39 19.18 6.38
N ARG A 187 -12.15 19.48 7.44
CA ARG A 187 -13.39 20.28 7.42
C ARG A 187 -14.48 19.71 6.52
N VAL A 188 -14.58 18.38 6.47
CA VAL A 188 -15.61 17.64 5.74
C VAL A 188 -16.31 16.65 6.68
N PRO A 189 -17.56 16.24 6.40
CA PRO A 189 -18.19 15.18 7.18
C PRO A 189 -17.43 13.84 7.03
N PRO A 190 -17.49 12.93 8.02
CA PRO A 190 -16.78 11.64 8.04
C PRO A 190 -16.89 10.84 6.72
N GLU A 191 -18.05 10.84 6.10
CA GLU A 191 -18.39 10.10 4.88
C GLU A 191 -17.63 10.63 3.65
N ARG A 192 -17.16 11.89 3.70
CA ARG A 192 -16.45 12.58 2.62
C ARG A 192 -14.93 12.56 2.79
N VAL A 193 -14.42 12.04 3.91
CA VAL A 193 -12.97 12.02 4.23
C VAL A 193 -12.16 11.35 3.12
N ALA A 194 -12.61 10.21 2.61
CA ALA A 194 -11.86 9.47 1.59
C ALA A 194 -11.71 10.26 0.27
N GLU A 195 -12.78 10.91 -0.16
CA GLU A 195 -12.79 11.74 -1.37
C GLU A 195 -11.91 12.98 -1.19
N GLU A 196 -12.03 13.66 -0.05
CA GLU A 196 -11.23 14.84 0.27
C GLU A 196 -9.73 14.52 0.33
N VAL A 197 -9.35 13.38 0.92
CA VAL A 197 -7.95 12.90 0.92
C VAL A 197 -7.45 12.65 -0.50
N ALA A 198 -8.27 12.07 -1.37
CA ALA A 198 -7.91 11.83 -2.77
C ALA A 198 -7.71 13.14 -3.53
N GLU A 199 -8.60 14.11 -3.34
CA GLU A 199 -8.50 15.43 -3.94
C GLU A 199 -7.25 16.17 -3.45
N LEU A 200 -7.04 16.23 -2.13
CA LEU A 200 -5.86 16.86 -1.54
C LEU A 200 -4.56 16.24 -2.06
N ARG A 201 -4.49 14.90 -2.20
CA ARG A 201 -3.34 14.22 -2.82
C ARG A 201 -3.13 14.62 -4.28
N SER A 202 -4.20 14.81 -5.04
CA SER A 202 -4.13 15.28 -6.42
C SER A 202 -3.60 16.72 -6.49
N GLN A 203 -4.10 17.60 -5.62
CA GLN A 203 -3.66 18.99 -5.52
C GLN A 203 -2.19 19.09 -5.10
N VAL A 204 -1.75 18.33 -4.09
CA VAL A 204 -0.34 18.27 -3.67
C VAL A 204 0.56 17.88 -4.85
N ARG A 205 0.21 16.83 -5.61
CA ARG A 205 0.98 16.44 -6.80
C ARG A 205 0.99 17.52 -7.89
N ALA A 206 -0.09 18.28 -8.04
CA ALA A 206 -0.15 19.38 -9.00
C ALA A 206 0.74 20.55 -8.58
N LEU A 207 0.69 20.93 -7.30
CA LEU A 207 1.54 21.98 -6.72
C LEU A 207 3.01 21.61 -6.78
N GLU A 208 3.38 20.36 -6.48
CA GLU A 208 4.76 19.86 -6.63
C GLU A 208 5.27 19.98 -8.07
N ARG A 209 4.41 19.68 -9.07
CA ARG A 209 4.76 19.86 -10.48
C ARG A 209 4.90 21.33 -10.86
N ALA A 210 4.02 22.20 -10.35
CA ALA A 210 4.09 23.63 -10.61
C ALA A 210 5.34 24.26 -9.99
N ALA A 211 5.67 23.90 -8.74
CA ALA A 211 6.88 24.36 -8.06
C ALA A 211 8.16 23.97 -8.81
N ARG A 212 8.22 22.74 -9.35
CA ARG A 212 9.35 22.30 -10.19
C ARG A 212 9.47 23.11 -11.48
N ARG A 213 8.34 23.49 -12.10
CA ARG A 213 8.33 24.33 -13.31
C ARG A 213 8.73 25.78 -13.03
N GLY A 214 8.20 26.37 -11.95
CA GLY A 214 8.56 27.73 -11.53
C GLY A 214 10.05 27.85 -11.18
N ALA A 215 10.61 26.87 -10.47
CA ALA A 215 12.05 26.81 -10.18
C ALA A 215 12.93 26.75 -11.45
N THR A 216 12.45 26.14 -12.53
CA THR A 216 13.16 26.12 -13.83
C THR A 216 12.96 27.41 -14.65
N GLU A 217 11.85 28.12 -14.49
CA GLU A 217 11.55 29.35 -15.25
C GLU A 217 12.17 30.61 -14.64
N GLU A 218 12.20 30.75 -13.31
CA GLU A 218 12.80 31.90 -12.62
C GLU A 218 14.35 31.87 -12.59
N ALA A 219 14.97 30.70 -12.77
CA ALA A 219 16.43 30.56 -12.65
C ALA A 219 17.21 30.95 -13.92
N VAL A 220 16.56 31.09 -15.08
CA VAL A 220 17.27 31.24 -16.37
C VAL A 220 16.75 32.42 -17.18
N ASP A 221 17.49 33.52 -17.09
CA ASP A 221 17.33 34.70 -17.94
C ASP A 221 17.79 34.39 -19.38
N VAL A 222 16.85 33.90 -20.19
CA VAL A 222 17.07 33.56 -21.60
C VAL A 222 17.49 34.79 -22.41
N ASP A 223 17.07 35.99 -22.02
CA ASP A 223 17.42 37.22 -22.72
C ASP A 223 18.89 37.57 -22.53
N ARG A 224 19.38 37.45 -21.30
CA ARG A 224 20.80 37.58 -20.96
C ARG A 224 21.65 36.50 -21.62
N LEU A 225 21.20 35.24 -21.64
CA LEU A 225 21.93 34.16 -22.29
C LEU A 225 22.01 34.36 -23.81
N ALA A 226 20.93 34.80 -24.44
CA ALA A 226 20.93 35.12 -25.87
C ALA A 226 21.89 36.27 -26.21
N ALA A 227 22.01 37.27 -25.33
CA ALA A 227 22.95 38.38 -25.50
C ALA A 227 24.43 37.95 -25.40
N ALA A 228 24.72 36.79 -24.79
CA ALA A 228 26.07 36.23 -24.70
C ALA A 228 26.47 35.42 -25.96
N ALA A 229 25.58 35.26 -26.93
CA ALA A 229 25.91 34.61 -28.20
C ALA A 229 26.90 35.47 -29.01
N ILE A 230 27.86 34.82 -29.66
CA ILE A 230 28.87 35.47 -30.49
C ILE A 230 28.65 35.15 -31.96
N GLU A 231 29.07 36.03 -32.86
CA GLU A 231 29.11 35.74 -34.30
C GLU A 231 30.46 35.11 -34.68
N ARG A 232 30.40 34.02 -35.46
CA ARG A 232 31.55 33.31 -36.02
C ARG A 232 31.21 32.83 -37.42
N ASP A 233 31.98 33.24 -38.42
CA ASP A 233 31.81 32.86 -39.84
C ASP A 233 30.34 32.94 -40.32
N GLY A 234 29.63 34.02 -39.97
CA GLY A 234 28.24 34.25 -40.32
C GLY A 234 27.21 33.36 -39.60
N ALA A 235 27.61 32.66 -38.53
CA ALA A 235 26.75 31.87 -37.66
C ALA A 235 26.73 32.45 -36.23
N ARG A 236 25.57 32.37 -35.56
CA ARG A 236 25.49 32.69 -34.12
C ARG A 236 25.87 31.46 -33.30
N VAL A 237 26.81 31.61 -32.38
CA VAL A 237 27.30 30.53 -31.53
C VAL A 237 27.11 30.90 -30.06
N LEU A 238 26.47 30.02 -29.30
CA LEU A 238 26.31 30.16 -27.85
C LEU A 238 26.81 28.90 -27.18
N VAL A 239 27.84 29.03 -26.36
CA VAL A 239 28.34 27.93 -25.51
C VAL A 239 28.44 28.47 -24.09
N THR A 240 27.58 27.97 -23.19
CA THR A 240 27.46 28.53 -21.83
C THR A 240 26.98 27.52 -20.80
N GLU A 241 27.31 27.78 -19.54
CA GLU A 241 26.79 27.03 -18.40
C GLU A 241 25.44 27.60 -17.94
N VAL A 242 24.49 26.72 -17.65
CA VAL A 242 23.25 27.05 -16.97
C VAL A 242 23.20 26.23 -15.68
N ARG A 243 23.24 26.91 -14.55
CA ARG A 243 23.40 26.26 -13.23
C ARG A 243 22.15 25.47 -12.83
N SER A 244 22.38 24.36 -12.13
CA SER A 244 21.35 23.62 -11.38
C SER A 244 20.18 23.09 -12.21
N LEU A 245 20.40 22.85 -13.51
CA LEU A 245 19.42 22.21 -14.40
C LEU A 245 19.75 20.74 -14.65
N ASP A 246 18.72 19.93 -14.86
CA ASP A 246 18.87 18.59 -15.43
C ASP A 246 18.81 18.63 -16.96
N GLY A 247 19.13 17.50 -17.61
CA GLY A 247 19.14 17.40 -19.08
C GLY A 247 17.79 17.69 -19.75
N LYS A 248 16.67 17.62 -19.03
CA LYS A 248 15.35 17.99 -19.57
C LYS A 248 15.16 19.50 -19.52
N ALA A 249 15.44 20.13 -18.39
CA ALA A 249 15.35 21.59 -18.26
C ALA A 249 16.35 22.31 -19.19
N LEU A 250 17.55 21.77 -19.38
CA LEU A 250 18.52 22.29 -20.36
C LEU A 250 17.99 22.25 -21.79
N LEU A 251 17.25 21.20 -22.14
CA LEU A 251 16.63 21.10 -23.47
C LEU A 251 15.58 22.19 -23.67
N ASP A 252 14.71 22.39 -22.67
CA ASP A 252 13.66 23.41 -22.74
C ASP A 252 14.28 24.82 -22.90
N VAL A 253 15.40 25.10 -22.22
CA VAL A 253 16.16 26.36 -22.38
C VAL A 253 16.80 26.46 -23.78
N ALA A 254 17.41 25.37 -24.28
CA ALA A 254 18.02 25.35 -25.60
C ALA A 254 16.99 25.61 -26.72
N ASP A 255 15.77 25.08 -26.59
CA ASP A 255 14.69 25.32 -27.54
C ASP A 255 14.21 26.79 -27.52
N ARG A 256 14.08 27.39 -26.32
CA ARG A 256 13.78 28.83 -26.18
C ARG A 256 14.86 29.72 -26.80
N LEU A 257 16.13 29.39 -26.57
CA LEU A 257 17.27 30.11 -27.16
C LEU A 257 17.33 29.95 -28.67
N LYS A 258 17.02 28.76 -29.19
CA LYS A 258 16.93 28.50 -30.63
C LYS A 258 15.87 29.37 -31.29
N SER A 259 14.67 29.47 -30.70
CA SER A 259 13.60 30.33 -31.20
C SER A 259 14.01 31.81 -31.26
N LYS A 260 14.88 32.26 -30.34
CA LYS A 260 15.33 33.66 -30.26
C LYS A 260 16.54 33.97 -31.15
N LEU A 261 17.50 33.06 -31.23
CA LEU A 261 18.75 33.25 -31.95
C LEU A 261 18.67 32.84 -33.43
N GLY A 262 17.63 32.12 -33.86
CA GLY A 262 17.44 31.72 -35.25
C GLY A 262 18.51 30.72 -35.71
N ASP A 263 19.27 31.07 -36.75
CA ASP A 263 20.37 30.27 -37.28
C ASP A 263 21.59 30.26 -36.34
N ALA A 264 21.49 29.43 -35.30
CA ALA A 264 22.49 29.35 -34.24
C ALA A 264 22.92 27.91 -33.92
N ALA A 265 24.16 27.78 -33.43
CA ALA A 265 24.70 26.60 -32.77
C ALA A 265 24.76 26.88 -31.27
N ILE A 266 23.95 26.18 -30.49
CA ILE A 266 23.78 26.37 -29.05
C ILE A 266 24.27 25.12 -28.33
N VAL A 267 25.17 25.28 -27.36
CA VAL A 267 25.64 24.23 -26.46
C VAL A 267 25.47 24.70 -25.03
N LEU A 268 24.63 24.00 -24.27
CA LEU A 268 24.40 24.27 -22.86
C LEU A 268 24.93 23.12 -22.01
N GLY A 269 25.50 23.48 -20.86
CA GLY A 269 25.89 22.50 -19.85
C GLY A 269 25.43 22.90 -18.46
N SER A 270 25.16 21.92 -17.62
CA SER A 270 24.85 22.11 -16.20
C SER A 270 25.68 21.16 -15.36
N SER A 271 26.22 21.67 -14.26
CA SER A 271 26.95 20.91 -13.25
C SER A 271 26.08 20.71 -11.99
N GLY A 272 26.12 19.50 -11.42
CA GLY A 272 25.53 19.14 -10.13
C GLY A 272 26.50 18.28 -9.30
N GLU A 273 26.11 17.91 -8.07
CA GLU A 273 26.99 17.31 -7.04
C GLU A 273 27.73 16.00 -7.40
N ASN A 274 27.49 15.40 -8.57
CA ASN A 274 28.33 14.34 -9.19
C ASN A 274 27.84 14.01 -10.62
N ARG A 275 27.32 15.02 -11.30
CA ARG A 275 26.66 14.84 -12.61
C ARG A 275 26.88 16.08 -13.46
N VAL A 276 27.07 15.84 -14.75
CA VAL A 276 27.04 16.87 -15.78
C VAL A 276 25.95 16.48 -16.78
N ASP A 277 25.13 17.44 -17.16
CA ASP A 277 24.18 17.31 -18.26
C ASP A 277 24.59 18.28 -19.40
N LEU A 278 24.60 17.80 -20.64
CA LEU A 278 24.97 18.58 -21.83
C LEU A 278 23.87 18.47 -22.90
N VAL A 279 23.55 19.60 -23.55
CA VAL A 279 22.65 19.66 -24.70
C VAL A 279 23.30 20.50 -25.79
N ALA A 280 23.30 20.00 -27.03
CA ALA A 280 23.58 20.83 -28.20
C ALA A 280 22.39 20.85 -29.15
N SER A 281 22.06 22.05 -29.62
CA SER A 281 21.02 22.35 -30.60
C SER A 281 21.63 23.14 -31.74
N VAL A 282 21.51 22.64 -32.97
CA VAL A 282 22.11 23.26 -34.15
C VAL A 282 21.03 23.52 -35.19
N ALA A 283 20.97 24.75 -35.70
CA ALA A 283 20.04 25.13 -36.74
C ALA A 283 20.29 24.33 -38.04
N PRO A 284 19.24 23.96 -38.79
CA PRO A 284 19.39 23.20 -40.04
C PRO A 284 20.34 23.85 -41.06
N ALA A 285 20.36 25.19 -41.14
CA ALA A 285 21.27 25.92 -42.01
C ALA A 285 22.76 25.67 -41.67
N LEU A 286 23.09 25.53 -40.38
CA LEU A 286 24.45 25.22 -39.93
C LEU A 286 24.78 23.73 -40.08
N VAL A 287 23.79 22.85 -39.97
CA VAL A 287 23.94 21.43 -40.31
C VAL A 287 24.32 21.25 -41.77
N ALA A 288 23.70 22.01 -42.67
CA ALA A 288 24.07 22.01 -44.10
C ALA A 288 25.50 22.50 -44.35
N ARG A 289 26.06 23.31 -43.44
CA ARG A 289 27.46 23.75 -43.43
C ARG A 289 28.40 22.79 -42.69
N GLY A 290 27.95 21.60 -42.30
CA GLY A 290 28.78 20.57 -41.66
C GLY A 290 28.80 20.60 -40.13
N VAL A 291 28.14 21.56 -39.47
CA VAL A 291 28.06 21.63 -38.00
C VAL A 291 27.06 20.60 -37.49
N ARG A 292 27.51 19.55 -36.79
CA ARG A 292 26.62 18.46 -36.31
C ARG A 292 26.54 18.40 -34.79
N ALA A 293 25.34 18.54 -34.24
CA ALA A 293 25.08 18.49 -32.80
C ALA A 293 25.60 17.19 -32.14
N GLY A 294 25.39 16.04 -32.80
CA GLY A 294 25.86 14.74 -32.31
C GLY A 294 27.37 14.66 -32.14
N GLN A 295 28.14 15.25 -33.07
CA GLN A 295 29.60 15.27 -33.00
C GLN A 295 30.10 16.21 -31.89
N ILE A 296 29.52 17.41 -31.81
CA ILE A 296 29.85 18.41 -30.79
C ILE A 296 29.66 17.83 -29.38
N VAL A 297 28.50 17.22 -29.12
CA VAL A 297 28.17 16.66 -27.81
C VAL A 297 29.04 15.46 -27.47
N LYS A 298 29.40 14.63 -28.45
CA LYS A 298 30.29 13.49 -28.22
C LYS A 298 31.70 13.93 -27.79
N LEU A 299 32.24 14.98 -28.40
CA LEU A 299 33.53 15.56 -28.01
C LEU A 299 33.45 16.21 -26.63
N ALA A 300 32.43 17.03 -26.39
CA ALA A 300 32.21 17.68 -25.10
C ALA A 300 31.99 16.68 -23.95
N ALA A 301 31.26 15.59 -24.20
CA ALA A 301 30.99 14.56 -23.19
C ALA A 301 32.23 13.79 -22.74
N ALA A 302 33.21 13.59 -23.64
CA ALA A 302 34.46 12.90 -23.32
C ALA A 302 35.24 13.64 -22.22
N GLU A 303 35.24 14.98 -22.26
CA GLU A 303 35.94 15.84 -21.28
C GLU A 303 35.34 15.80 -19.87
N VAL A 304 34.07 15.35 -19.74
CA VAL A 304 33.35 15.23 -18.45
C VAL A 304 33.18 13.76 -18.03
N GLY A 305 33.99 12.85 -18.59
CA GLY A 305 33.96 11.42 -18.29
C GLY A 305 32.63 10.76 -18.66
N GLY A 306 32.01 11.24 -19.74
CA GLY A 306 30.64 10.96 -20.12
C GLY A 306 30.47 10.47 -21.54
N GLY A 307 29.21 10.32 -21.95
CA GLY A 307 28.84 9.91 -23.30
C GLY A 307 27.45 10.41 -23.67
N GLY A 308 27.18 10.47 -24.96
CA GLY A 308 25.88 10.88 -25.47
C GLY A 308 25.77 10.80 -26.97
N GLY A 309 24.65 11.28 -27.49
CA GLY A 309 24.32 11.19 -28.90
C GLY A 309 23.01 11.89 -29.25
N GLY A 310 22.66 11.83 -30.52
CA GLY A 310 21.46 12.44 -31.06
C GLY A 310 21.55 12.60 -32.57
N ARG A 311 20.64 13.39 -33.11
CA ARG A 311 20.59 13.75 -34.53
C ARG A 311 21.44 14.99 -34.80
N ASP A 312 21.72 15.27 -36.07
CA ASP A 312 22.59 16.39 -36.46
C ASP A 312 22.10 17.77 -35.96
N THR A 313 20.79 17.93 -35.74
CA THR A 313 20.18 19.16 -35.22
C THR A 313 20.03 19.22 -33.70
N LEU A 314 20.12 18.08 -33.00
CA LEU A 314 19.91 18.02 -31.56
C LEU A 314 20.56 16.77 -30.95
N ALA A 315 21.41 16.97 -29.95
CA ALA A 315 22.05 15.89 -29.21
C ALA A 315 22.14 16.19 -27.71
N ARG A 316 22.24 15.12 -26.91
CA ARG A 316 22.35 15.19 -25.45
C ARG A 316 23.40 14.23 -24.94
N ALA A 317 24.09 14.62 -23.88
CA ALA A 317 25.02 13.77 -23.15
C ALA A 317 24.93 13.99 -21.65
N GLY A 318 25.50 13.05 -20.91
CA GLY A 318 25.77 13.23 -19.50
C GLY A 318 27.17 12.73 -19.14
N GLY A 319 27.72 13.28 -18.06
CA GLY A 319 29.02 12.95 -17.51
C GLY A 319 28.99 12.89 -15.98
N ARG A 320 30.11 12.46 -15.38
CA ARG A 320 30.28 12.35 -13.92
C ARG A 320 31.36 13.28 -13.37
N ASP A 321 32.06 14.00 -14.23
CA ASP A 321 33.12 14.93 -13.85
C ASP A 321 32.71 16.40 -14.11
N PRO A 322 32.11 17.08 -13.11
CA PRO A 322 31.82 18.51 -13.18
C PRO A 322 33.04 19.40 -13.43
N ALA A 323 34.23 19.00 -12.97
CA ALA A 323 35.45 19.79 -13.16
C ALA A 323 35.91 19.82 -14.63
N GLY A 324 35.46 18.85 -15.44
CA GLY A 324 35.69 18.80 -16.88
C GLY A 324 34.85 19.77 -17.72
N LEU A 325 33.83 20.42 -17.14
CA LEU A 325 32.87 21.22 -17.90
C LEU A 325 33.48 22.39 -18.68
N PRO A 326 34.47 23.15 -18.15
CA PRO A 326 35.17 24.17 -18.93
C PRO A 326 35.86 23.60 -20.18
N ARG A 327 36.54 22.45 -20.05
CA ARG A 327 37.20 21.76 -21.18
C ARG A 327 36.17 21.26 -22.20
N ALA A 328 35.03 20.76 -21.73
CA ALA A 328 33.92 20.36 -22.61
C ALA A 328 33.41 21.53 -23.47
N PHE A 329 33.32 22.74 -22.90
CA PHE A 329 32.93 23.93 -23.67
C PHE A 329 34.00 24.39 -24.65
N GLU A 330 35.29 24.27 -24.32
CA GLU A 330 36.38 24.53 -25.27
C GLU A 330 36.34 23.54 -26.44
N ALA A 331 36.20 22.25 -26.16
CA ALA A 331 36.07 21.21 -27.17
C ALA A 331 34.84 21.45 -28.07
N ALA A 332 33.70 21.86 -27.48
CA ALA A 332 32.50 22.20 -28.22
C ALA A 332 32.71 23.41 -29.15
N ARG A 333 33.35 24.49 -28.66
CA ARG A 333 33.66 25.68 -29.48
C ARG A 333 34.61 25.32 -30.63
N ALA A 334 35.69 24.59 -30.34
CA ALA A 334 36.65 24.16 -31.36
C ALA A 334 36.01 23.28 -32.44
N ALA A 335 35.09 22.40 -32.06
CA ALA A 335 34.35 21.56 -33.00
C ALA A 335 33.41 22.37 -33.90
N ILE A 336 32.77 23.42 -33.37
CA ILE A 336 31.93 24.34 -34.13
C ILE A 336 32.80 25.16 -35.10
N ASP A 337 33.87 25.77 -34.61
CA ASP A 337 34.76 26.60 -35.41
C ASP A 337 35.39 25.79 -36.56
N SER A 338 35.92 24.60 -36.27
CA SER A 338 36.49 23.71 -37.29
C SER A 338 35.47 23.29 -38.35
N ALA A 339 34.19 23.15 -38.00
CA ALA A 339 33.14 22.79 -38.94
C ALA A 339 32.67 23.99 -39.78
N LEU A 340 32.75 25.21 -39.24
CA LEU A 340 32.36 26.44 -39.94
C LEU A 340 33.43 26.94 -40.91
N SER A 341 34.70 26.64 -40.64
CA SER A 341 35.85 27.02 -41.48
C SER A 341 36.25 25.97 -42.53
N ALA A 342 35.58 24.82 -42.56
CA ALA A 342 35.77 23.74 -43.54
C ALA A 342 34.86 23.91 -44.76
#